data_AF-A0A412CPU2-F1
#
_entry.id   AF-A0A412CPU2-F1
#
_cell.length_a   1.000
_cell.length_b   1.000
_cell.length_c   1.000
_cell.angle_alpha   90.00
_cell.angle_beta   90.00
_cell.angle_gamma   90.00
#
_symmetry.space_group_name_H-M   'P 1'
#
loop_
_entity.id
_entity.type
_entity.pdbx_description
1 polymer ?
#
loop_
_entity_poly.entity_id
_entity_poly.type
_entity_poly.pdbx_seq_one_letter_code
_entity_poly.pdbx_strand_id
1 'polypeptide(L)'
;MVMNKNIKEMGDGFYIVTEEGSNEMGGFCCHNVELRKHDDPSFCAEILRNQQFVNFPGLAHGKWEKDITMEHVIKENRFASFIYPFVDDRAVFSWTVQPDGRYWADEDGYGMTDDNQVTLYALFNKEGRFITLFSDQVPEQIK
;
A
#
# COMPACT_ATOMS: atom_id res chain seq x y z
N MET A 1 -14.60 -10.77 -11.81
CA MET A 1 -14.31 -9.99 -10.59
C MET A 1 -14.63 -8.54 -10.88
N VAL A 2 -15.48 -7.89 -10.08
CA VAL A 2 -15.74 -6.45 -10.23
C VAL A 2 -14.55 -5.75 -9.59
N MET A 3 -13.80 -4.99 -10.40
CA MET A 3 -12.74 -4.13 -9.90
C MET A 3 -13.27 -2.71 -9.83
N ASN A 4 -13.23 -2.11 -8.65
CA ASN A 4 -13.61 -0.72 -8.47
C ASN A 4 -12.43 0.16 -8.85
N LYS A 5 -12.64 1.03 -9.84
CA LYS A 5 -11.61 1.97 -10.28
C LYS A 5 -11.82 3.30 -9.57
N ASN A 6 -10.84 3.72 -8.79
CA ASN A 6 -10.84 5.00 -8.10
C ASN A 6 -9.77 5.92 -8.68
N ILE A 7 -10.06 7.22 -8.70
CA ILE A 7 -9.11 8.26 -9.10
C ILE A 7 -8.96 9.20 -7.91
N LYS A 8 -7.72 9.51 -7.55
CA LYS A 8 -7.39 10.43 -6.46
C LYS A 8 -6.34 11.45 -6.93
N GLU A 9 -6.61 12.73 -6.71
CA GLU A 9 -5.65 13.79 -6.96
C GLU A 9 -4.44 13.68 -6.02
N MET A 10 -3.24 13.86 -6.58
CA MET A 10 -1.97 13.73 -5.87
C MET A 10 -1.25 15.07 -5.70
N GLY A 11 -1.77 16.16 -6.29
CA GLY A 11 -1.09 17.45 -6.35
C GLY A 11 -0.06 17.51 -7.48
N ASP A 12 0.50 18.69 -7.71
CA ASP A 12 1.57 18.93 -8.70
C ASP A 12 1.27 18.47 -10.14
N GLY A 13 0.00 18.44 -10.53
CA GLY A 13 -0.44 17.97 -11.85
C GLY A 13 -0.54 16.44 -11.98
N PHE A 14 -0.39 15.70 -10.88
CA PHE A 14 -0.51 14.24 -10.84
C PHE A 14 -1.82 13.79 -10.21
N TYR A 15 -2.28 12.62 -10.66
CA TYR A 15 -3.33 11.85 -10.02
C TYR A 15 -2.94 10.37 -10.01
N ILE A 16 -3.53 9.63 -9.09
CA ILE A 16 -3.34 8.19 -8.98
C ILE A 16 -4.63 7.48 -9.34
N VAL A 17 -4.49 6.38 -10.07
CA VAL A 17 -5.55 5.47 -10.44
C VAL A 17 -5.35 4.19 -9.67
N THR A 18 -6.34 3.78 -8.88
CA THR A 18 -6.33 2.49 -8.18
C THR A 18 -7.44 1.61 -8.73
N GLU A 19 -7.13 0.33 -8.89
CA GLU A 19 -8.10 -0.71 -9.17
C GLU A 19 -8.14 -1.65 -7.98
N GLU A 20 -9.26 -1.63 -7.26
CA GLU A 20 -9.48 -2.40 -6.06
C GLU A 20 -10.31 -3.64 -6.34
N GLY A 21 -9.97 -4.74 -5.68
CA GLY A 21 -10.67 -6.01 -5.81
C GLY A 21 -10.63 -6.80 -4.53
N SER A 22 -11.38 -7.91 -4.50
CA SER A 22 -11.32 -8.86 -3.38
C SER A 22 -9.89 -9.31 -3.14
N ASN A 23 -9.52 -9.48 -1.88
CA ASN A 23 -8.26 -10.12 -1.48
C ASN A 23 -8.42 -11.61 -1.16
N GLU A 24 -9.58 -12.19 -1.48
CA GLU A 24 -9.94 -13.60 -1.24
C GLU A 24 -9.99 -14.00 0.24
N MET A 25 -9.88 -13.03 1.15
CA MET A 25 -9.86 -13.20 2.61
C MET A 25 -10.94 -12.34 3.26
N GLY A 26 -12.08 -12.14 2.59
CA GLY A 26 -13.20 -11.33 3.09
C GLY A 26 -13.01 -9.80 3.03
N GLY A 27 -11.88 -9.31 2.51
CA GLY A 27 -11.57 -7.89 2.38
C GLY A 27 -11.29 -7.44 0.94
N PHE A 28 -10.92 -6.17 0.80
CA PHE A 28 -10.52 -5.56 -0.47
C PHE A 28 -9.11 -4.99 -0.37
N CYS A 29 -8.36 -5.03 -1.48
CA CYS A 29 -7.04 -4.43 -1.59
C CYS A 29 -6.86 -3.79 -2.98
N CYS A 30 -5.86 -2.92 -3.12
CA CYS A 30 -5.44 -2.41 -4.43
C CYS A 30 -4.71 -3.51 -5.21
N HIS A 31 -5.22 -3.85 -6.40
CA HIS A 31 -4.59 -4.76 -7.35
C HIS A 31 -3.66 -4.02 -8.29
N ASN A 32 -4.14 -2.94 -8.91
CA ASN A 32 -3.33 -2.10 -9.78
C ASN A 32 -3.28 -0.68 -9.21
N VAL A 33 -2.11 -0.06 -9.30
CA VAL A 33 -1.89 1.32 -8.87
C VAL A 33 -1.00 2.00 -9.90
N GLU A 34 -1.50 3.05 -10.51
CA GLU A 34 -0.81 3.80 -11.56
C GLU A 34 -0.76 5.28 -11.21
N LEU A 35 0.43 5.87 -11.23
CA LEU A 35 0.62 7.30 -11.20
C LEU A 35 0.50 7.87 -12.62
N ARG A 36 -0.31 8.91 -12.77
CA ARG A 36 -0.64 9.55 -14.05
C ARG A 36 -0.45 11.07 -13.95
N LYS A 37 -0.35 11.72 -15.10
CA LYS A 37 -0.27 13.19 -15.23
C LYS A 37 -1.47 13.73 -15.99
N HIS A 38 -1.91 14.94 -15.63
CA HIS A 38 -2.98 15.65 -16.34
C HIS A 38 -2.51 16.20 -17.69
N ASP A 39 -1.26 16.70 -17.77
CA ASP A 39 -0.71 17.35 -18.95
C ASP A 39 -0.04 16.38 -19.95
N ASP A 40 0.27 15.17 -19.50
CA ASP A 40 0.87 14.10 -20.32
C ASP A 40 0.11 12.78 -20.14
N PRO A 41 -0.92 12.51 -20.99
CA PRO A 41 -1.67 11.26 -20.95
C PRO A 41 -0.83 10.02 -21.29
N SER A 42 0.34 10.18 -21.91
CA SER A 42 1.24 9.07 -22.23
C SER A 42 2.04 8.61 -21.01
N PHE A 43 2.17 9.48 -19.99
CA PHE A 43 2.81 9.13 -18.75
C PHE A 43 1.96 8.13 -17.95
N CYS A 44 2.55 6.97 -17.70
CA CYS A 44 2.01 5.96 -16.79
C CYS A 44 3.18 5.33 -16.02
N ALA A 45 3.21 5.53 -14.71
CA ALA A 45 4.14 4.84 -13.83
C ALA A 45 3.38 3.85 -12.95
N GLU A 46 3.59 2.57 -13.20
CA GLU A 46 2.96 1.50 -12.43
C GLU A 46 3.69 1.29 -11.11
N ILE A 47 2.94 1.36 -10.02
CA ILE A 47 3.42 1.13 -8.65
C ILE A 47 3.06 -0.30 -8.23
N LEU A 48 1.81 -0.71 -8.48
CA LEU A 48 1.32 -2.07 -8.33
C LEU A 48 0.78 -2.60 -9.65
N ARG A 49 1.10 -3.86 -9.95
CA ARG A 49 0.53 -4.64 -11.04
C ARG A 49 0.08 -6.00 -10.51
N ASN A 50 -1.21 -6.29 -10.55
CA ASN A 50 -1.80 -7.52 -10.00
C ASN A 50 -1.32 -7.82 -8.57
N GLN A 51 -1.40 -6.81 -7.69
CA GLN A 51 -0.96 -6.81 -6.29
C GLN A 51 0.57 -6.86 -6.09
N GLN A 52 1.37 -7.02 -7.14
CA GLN A 52 2.83 -7.06 -7.05
C GLN A 52 3.42 -5.66 -7.20
N PHE A 53 4.41 -5.34 -6.36
CA PHE A 53 5.18 -4.10 -6.48
C PHE A 53 6.11 -4.17 -7.70
N VAL A 54 5.95 -3.25 -8.65
CA VAL A 54 6.71 -3.26 -9.92
C VAL A 54 8.22 -3.08 -9.70
N ASN A 55 8.61 -2.29 -8.70
CA ASN A 55 10.00 -2.10 -8.27
C ASN A 55 10.08 -2.18 -6.75
N PHE A 56 9.86 -3.37 -6.19
CA PHE A 56 9.87 -3.56 -4.74
C PHE A 56 11.19 -3.05 -4.13
N PRO A 57 11.17 -2.03 -3.26
CA PRO A 57 12.40 -1.41 -2.78
C PRO A 57 13.14 -2.28 -1.75
N GLY A 58 12.45 -3.22 -1.12
CA GLY A 58 12.94 -3.98 0.02
C GLY A 58 12.31 -3.50 1.34
N LEU A 59 12.70 -4.17 2.42
CA LEU A 59 12.25 -3.92 3.78
C LEU A 59 13.44 -3.43 4.60
N ALA A 60 13.25 -2.37 5.39
CA ALA A 60 14.22 -1.98 6.41
C ALA A 60 14.00 -2.79 7.69
N HIS A 61 15.09 -3.19 8.34
CA HIS A 61 15.03 -3.78 9.68
C HIS A 61 14.45 -2.78 10.68
N GLY A 62 13.60 -3.26 11.59
CA GLY A 62 12.89 -2.39 12.52
C GLY A 62 12.26 -3.16 13.68
N LYS A 63 11.47 -2.47 14.51
CA LYS A 63 10.79 -3.10 15.65
C LYS A 63 9.63 -3.98 15.18
N TRP A 64 9.01 -3.60 14.06
CA TRP A 64 7.90 -4.31 13.43
C TRP A 64 8.15 -5.81 13.21
N GLU A 65 9.40 -6.23 13.02
CA GLU A 65 9.74 -7.64 12.83
C GLU A 65 9.33 -8.52 14.02
N LYS A 66 9.19 -7.94 15.22
CA LYS A 66 8.74 -8.64 16.43
C LYS A 66 7.22 -8.81 16.51
N ASP A 67 6.49 -7.99 15.76
CA ASP A 67 5.02 -7.94 15.78
C ASP A 67 4.41 -8.80 14.66
N ILE A 68 5.21 -9.24 13.69
CA ILE A 68 4.78 -10.16 12.64
C ILE A 68 4.71 -11.58 13.18
N THR A 69 3.59 -12.25 12.95
CA THR A 69 3.38 -13.66 13.29
C THR A 69 3.45 -14.57 12.06
N MET A 70 3.41 -14.00 10.86
CA MET A 70 3.68 -14.72 9.61
C MET A 70 5.15 -15.13 9.51
N GLU A 71 5.44 -16.34 9.00
CA GLU A 71 6.81 -16.83 8.84
C GLU A 71 7.67 -15.89 7.96
N HIS A 72 7.06 -15.31 6.93
CA HIS A 72 7.69 -14.34 6.03
C HIS A 72 6.70 -13.27 5.58
N VAL A 73 7.18 -12.04 5.40
CA VAL A 73 6.40 -10.96 4.76
C VAL A 73 6.13 -11.33 3.31
N ILE A 74 4.86 -11.43 2.97
CA ILE A 74 4.40 -11.62 1.60
C ILE A 74 4.61 -10.31 0.83
N LYS A 75 5.36 -10.33 -0.27
CA LYS A 75 5.70 -9.12 -1.05
C LYS A 75 4.61 -8.73 -2.05
N GLU A 76 3.36 -8.81 -1.61
CA GLU A 76 2.15 -8.51 -2.38
C GLU A 76 1.22 -7.62 -1.55
N ASN A 77 0.49 -6.74 -2.20
CA ASN A 77 -0.50 -5.90 -1.56
C ASN A 77 -1.82 -6.67 -1.33
N ARG A 78 -1.84 -7.52 -0.29
CA ARG A 78 -3.01 -8.35 0.07
C ARG A 78 -3.99 -7.70 1.04
N PHE A 79 -3.55 -6.65 1.74
CA PHE A 79 -4.34 -5.98 2.76
C PHE A 79 -4.51 -4.49 2.42
N ALA A 80 -5.01 -3.71 3.38
CA ALA A 80 -5.24 -2.29 3.21
C ALA A 80 -3.94 -1.55 2.86
N SER A 81 -4.01 -0.70 1.85
CA SER A 81 -2.97 0.25 1.49
C SER A 81 -3.55 1.63 1.25
N PHE A 82 -2.74 2.65 1.52
CA PHE A 82 -3.13 4.04 1.35
C PHE A 82 -2.01 4.79 0.66
N ILE A 83 -2.36 5.59 -0.34
CA ILE A 83 -1.41 6.47 -1.02
C ILE A 83 -1.73 7.92 -0.67
N TYR A 84 -0.73 8.67 -0.21
CA TYR A 84 -0.88 10.07 0.20
C TYR A 84 -0.32 11.02 -0.87
N PRO A 85 -0.90 12.21 -1.05
CA PRO A 85 -0.47 13.20 -2.05
C PRO A 85 1.02 13.59 -1.92
N PHE A 86 1.55 14.22 -2.97
CA PHE A 86 2.91 14.74 -2.96
C PHE A 86 3.07 15.89 -1.95
N VAL A 87 4.18 15.83 -1.21
CA VAL A 87 4.72 16.89 -0.36
C VAL A 87 6.22 16.95 -0.62
N ASP A 88 6.73 18.10 -1.06
CA ASP A 88 8.13 18.28 -1.48
C ASP A 88 8.62 17.17 -2.43
N ASP A 89 7.92 17.02 -3.57
CA ASP A 89 8.19 16.06 -4.65
C ASP A 89 8.13 14.57 -4.26
N ARG A 90 7.63 14.25 -3.06
CA ARG A 90 7.57 12.87 -2.52
C ARG A 90 6.17 12.54 -2.04
N ALA A 91 5.72 11.33 -2.36
CA ALA A 91 4.44 10.79 -1.90
C ALA A 91 4.67 9.54 -1.04
N VAL A 92 3.73 9.25 -0.15
CA VAL A 92 3.82 8.10 0.78
C VAL A 92 2.93 6.97 0.29
N PHE A 93 3.49 5.76 0.24
CA PHE A 93 2.73 4.52 0.17
C PHE A 93 2.73 3.87 1.55
N SER A 94 1.55 3.72 2.14
CA SER A 94 1.30 2.96 3.36
C SER A 94 0.81 1.57 2.99
N TRP A 95 1.47 0.55 3.51
CA TRP A 95 1.21 -0.85 3.18
C TRP A 95 1.03 -1.67 4.45
N THR A 96 -0.18 -2.18 4.66
CA THR A 96 -0.44 -3.13 5.74
C THR A 96 0.10 -4.50 5.33
N VAL A 97 1.11 -4.99 6.05
CA VAL A 97 1.72 -6.30 5.79
C VAL A 97 1.08 -7.40 6.64
N GLN A 98 0.50 -7.04 7.78
CA GLN A 98 -0.28 -7.91 8.65
C GLN A 98 -1.43 -7.09 9.23
N PRO A 99 -2.70 -7.50 9.07
CA PRO A 99 -3.82 -6.83 9.71
C PRO A 99 -3.86 -7.19 11.21
N ASP A 100 -4.68 -6.48 11.99
CA ASP A 100 -4.90 -6.89 13.38
C ASP A 100 -5.77 -8.15 13.47
N GLY A 101 -5.79 -8.76 14.65
CA GLY A 101 -6.60 -9.92 14.98
C GLY A 101 -8.08 -9.85 14.59
N ARG A 102 -8.67 -8.64 14.58
CA ARG A 102 -10.07 -8.41 14.20
C ARG A 102 -10.37 -8.74 12.76
N TYR A 103 -9.36 -8.70 11.89
CA TYR A 103 -9.50 -9.08 10.50
C TYR A 103 -9.90 -10.55 10.32
N TRP A 104 -9.60 -11.39 11.31
CA TRP A 104 -9.92 -12.81 11.32
C TRP A 104 -11.20 -13.14 12.10
N ALA A 105 -11.86 -12.12 12.64
CA ALA A 105 -13.11 -12.31 13.35
C ALA A 105 -14.24 -12.71 12.39
N ASP A 106 -15.05 -13.70 12.77
CA ASP A 106 -16.33 -13.92 12.12
C ASP A 106 -17.35 -12.81 12.46
N GLU A 107 -18.55 -12.90 11.90
CA GLU A 107 -19.60 -11.88 12.04
C GLU A 107 -20.00 -11.60 13.50
N ASP A 108 -19.80 -12.57 14.39
CA ASP A 108 -20.11 -12.47 15.82
C ASP A 108 -18.90 -12.06 16.68
N GLY A 109 -17.73 -11.85 16.05
CA GLY A 109 -16.49 -11.43 16.72
C GLY A 109 -15.65 -12.58 17.27
N TYR A 110 -15.97 -13.84 16.94
CA TYR A 110 -15.19 -15.02 17.34
C TYR A 110 -14.12 -15.37 16.30
N GLY A 111 -13.10 -16.16 16.70
CA GLY A 111 -12.01 -16.56 15.79
C GLY A 111 -10.85 -15.57 15.66
N MET A 112 -10.84 -14.50 16.46
CA MET A 112 -9.74 -13.52 16.47
C MET A 112 -8.40 -14.16 16.83
N THR A 113 -7.36 -13.80 16.07
CA THR A 113 -5.97 -14.02 16.48
C THR A 113 -5.50 -12.88 17.37
N ASP A 114 -4.45 -13.07 18.16
CA ASP A 114 -3.87 -12.01 19.02
C ASP A 114 -2.77 -11.21 18.28
N ASP A 115 -2.92 -11.08 16.96
CA ASP A 115 -1.90 -10.46 16.11
C ASP A 115 -2.03 -8.94 16.10
N ASN A 116 -0.89 -8.25 16.18
CA ASN A 116 -0.83 -6.80 16.01
C ASN A 116 -0.90 -6.42 14.54
N GLN A 117 -1.60 -5.34 14.21
CA GLN A 117 -1.51 -4.74 12.88
C GLN A 117 -0.11 -4.17 12.67
N VAL A 118 0.49 -4.53 11.53
CA VAL A 118 1.78 -4.00 11.10
C VAL A 118 1.60 -3.29 9.77
N THR A 119 1.90 -1.99 9.76
CA THR A 119 1.88 -1.12 8.59
C THR A 119 3.27 -0.56 8.35
N LEU A 120 3.75 -0.69 7.11
CA LEU A 120 5.02 -0.16 6.67
C LEU A 120 4.82 0.97 5.66
N TYR A 121 5.78 1.89 5.61
CA TYR A 121 5.74 3.08 4.77
C TYR A 121 6.96 3.14 3.87
N ALA A 122 6.76 3.54 2.62
CA ALA A 122 7.82 3.92 1.70
C ALA A 122 7.48 5.21 0.97
N LEU A 123 8.51 6.00 0.66
CA LEU A 123 8.38 7.18 -0.19
C LEU A 123 8.56 6.78 -1.66
N PHE A 124 7.78 7.38 -2.54
CA PHE A 124 8.00 7.32 -3.98
C PHE A 124 7.99 8.72 -4.61
N ASN A 125 8.68 8.84 -5.74
CA ASN A 125 8.87 10.11 -6.45
C ASN A 125 7.87 10.27 -7.61
N LYS A 126 7.98 11.39 -8.33
CA LYS A 126 7.14 11.74 -9.49
C LYS A 126 7.35 10.86 -10.73
N GLU A 127 8.36 9.98 -10.72
CA GLU A 127 8.50 8.89 -11.71
C GLU A 127 7.85 7.58 -11.27
N GLY A 128 7.11 7.56 -10.14
CA GLY A 128 6.48 6.37 -9.58
C GLY A 128 7.47 5.36 -8.99
N ARG A 129 8.72 5.78 -8.70
CA ARG A 129 9.75 4.90 -8.15
C ARG A 129 9.88 5.09 -6.66
N PHE A 130 9.91 3.98 -5.92
CA PHE A 130 10.23 4.00 -4.50
C PHE A 130 11.68 4.50 -4.29
N ILE A 131 11.85 5.45 -3.37
CA ILE A 131 13.13 6.06 -3.02
C ILE A 131 13.59 5.71 -1.59
N THR A 132 12.76 4.99 -0.83
CA THR A 132 13.11 4.42 0.47
C THR A 132 12.67 2.95 0.54
N LEU A 133 13.29 2.18 1.42
CA LEU A 133 12.78 0.87 1.83
C LEU A 133 11.44 1.05 2.56
N PHE A 134 10.61 0.00 2.57
CA PHE A 134 9.46 -0.05 3.46
C PHE A 134 9.93 -0.20 4.92
N SER A 135 9.42 0.64 5.82
CA SER A 135 9.77 0.63 7.24
C SER A 135 8.61 1.03 8.14
N ASP A 136 8.72 0.78 9.44
CA ASP A 136 7.75 1.19 10.47
C ASP A 136 7.84 2.67 10.85
N GLN A 137 8.72 3.44 10.18
CA GLN A 137 8.89 4.86 10.42
C GLN A 137 7.82 5.65 9.67
N VAL A 138 6.87 6.22 10.41
CA VAL A 138 5.85 7.12 9.86
C VAL A 138 6.52 8.34 9.21
N PRO A 139 6.39 8.54 7.89
CA PRO A 139 7.04 9.65 7.21
C PRO A 139 6.48 11.00 7.64
N GLU A 140 7.31 12.04 7.62
CA GLU A 140 6.89 13.40 8.00
C GLU A 140 5.78 13.96 7.09
N GLN A 141 5.68 13.47 5.86
CA GLN A 141 4.68 13.89 4.87
C GLN A 141 3.23 13.54 5.28
N ILE A 142 3.04 12.67 6.28
CA ILE A 142 1.72 12.27 6.80
C ILE A 142 1.51 12.61 8.28
N LYS A 143 2.42 13.39 8.87
CA LYS A 143 2.31 13.84 10.27
C LYS A 143 1.53 15.14 10.40
#